data_AF-A0A1V4W277-F1
#
_entry.id   AF-A0A1V4W277-F1
#
_cell.length_a   1.000
_cell.length_b   1.000
_cell.length_c   1.000
_cell.angle_alpha   90.00
_cell.angle_beta   90.00
_cell.angle_gamma   90.00
#
_symmetry.space_group_name_H-M   'P 1'
#
loop_
_entity.id
_entity.type
_entity.pdbx_description
1 polymer ?
#
loop_
_entity_poly.entity_id
_entity_poly.type
_entity_poly.pdbx_seq_one_letter_code
_entity_poly.pdbx_strand_id
1 'polypeptide(L)'
;MRKYRSPLMSALWSTAIPGFGQLYIGDYLIGVLLVVLELIISVKAGINLSILYSLRGQFQNASDVANFQWMLFYPCIYAYSIWQAYNRAMEINHGLSQAEKGRIFTNTQYNGFFVGSAMGGTLGVIYSYGIGPIFCGILGGVTGGFLGSAIERLVKGIFCKG
;
A
#
# COMPACT_ATOMS: atom_id res chain seq x y z
N MET A 1 17.13 -23.08 3.35
CA MET A 1 16.44 -23.34 2.06
C MET A 1 15.58 -22.13 1.70
N ARG A 2 15.99 -21.28 0.75
CA ARG A 2 15.10 -20.23 0.23
C ARG A 2 14.07 -20.92 -0.68
N LYS A 3 12.81 -20.93 -0.28
CA LYS A 3 11.71 -21.55 -1.04
C LYS A 3 11.06 -20.46 -1.91
N TYR A 4 10.66 -20.80 -3.13
CA TYR A 4 9.93 -19.88 -4.01
C TYR A 4 8.68 -19.34 -3.29
N ARG A 5 8.45 -18.02 -3.38
CA ARG A 5 7.30 -17.34 -2.77
C ARG A 5 6.53 -16.60 -3.85
N SER A 6 5.24 -16.86 -4.01
CA SER A 6 4.45 -16.14 -5.01
C SER A 6 4.34 -14.65 -4.66
N PRO A 7 4.82 -13.72 -5.52
CA PRO A 7 4.76 -12.28 -5.25
C PRO A 7 3.34 -11.73 -5.17
N LEU A 8 2.44 -12.27 -6.01
CA LEU A 8 1.02 -11.92 -5.99
C LEU A 8 0.36 -12.37 -4.69
N MET A 9 0.67 -13.57 -4.21
CA MET A 9 0.13 -14.06 -2.94
C MET A 9 0.60 -13.20 -1.77
N SER A 10 1.88 -12.80 -1.77
CA SER A 10 2.44 -11.88 -0.78
C SER A 10 1.72 -10.53 -0.77
N ALA A 11 1.48 -9.95 -1.95
CA ALA A 11 0.73 -8.71 -2.09
C ALA A 11 -0.71 -8.84 -1.57
N LEU A 12 -1.43 -9.91 -1.95
CA LEU A 12 -2.79 -10.18 -1.50
C LEU A 12 -2.88 -10.32 0.02
N TRP A 13 -1.92 -10.98 0.66
CA TRP A 13 -1.86 -11.08 2.12
C TRP A 13 -1.60 -9.72 2.78
N SER A 14 -0.75 -8.86 2.19
CA SER A 14 -0.59 -7.47 2.66
C SER A 14 -1.83 -6.59 2.43
N THR A 15 -2.62 -6.86 1.38
CA THR A 15 -3.89 -6.17 1.13
C THR A 15 -4.93 -6.55 2.19
N ALA A 16 -4.98 -7.81 2.61
CA ALA A 16 -5.89 -8.24 3.66
C ALA A 16 -5.57 -7.58 5.00
N ILE A 17 -4.30 -7.65 5.43
CA ILE A 17 -3.80 -7.00 6.64
C ILE A 17 -2.37 -6.54 6.37
N PRO A 18 -2.08 -5.22 6.48
CA PRO A 18 -0.72 -4.71 6.40
C PRO A 18 0.22 -5.46 7.37
N GLY A 19 1.30 -6.01 6.84
CA GLY A 19 2.27 -6.82 7.60
C GLY A 19 2.15 -8.33 7.41
N PHE A 20 0.99 -8.86 6.98
CA PHE A 20 0.84 -10.30 6.75
C PHE A 20 1.64 -10.81 5.54
N GLY A 21 1.81 -10.00 4.49
CA GLY A 21 2.67 -10.35 3.37
C GLY A 21 4.14 -10.49 3.79
N GLN A 22 4.62 -9.61 4.67
CA GLN A 22 5.97 -9.67 5.23
C GLN A 22 6.15 -10.93 6.10
N LEU A 23 5.15 -11.28 6.91
CA LEU A 23 5.14 -12.54 7.68
C LEU A 23 5.16 -13.76 6.76
N TYR A 24 4.41 -13.74 5.65
CA TYR A 24 4.38 -14.82 4.66
C TYR A 24 5.75 -15.07 4.00
N ILE A 25 6.49 -13.98 3.73
CA ILE A 25 7.83 -14.04 3.15
C ILE A 25 8.87 -14.54 4.17
N GLY A 26 8.65 -14.28 5.46
CA GLY A 26 9.56 -14.61 6.56
C GLY A 26 10.30 -13.41 7.14
N ASP A 27 9.92 -12.17 6.77
CA ASP A 27 10.45 -10.94 7.36
C ASP A 27 9.63 -10.58 8.61
N TYR A 28 9.82 -11.38 9.68
CA TYR A 28 9.02 -11.29 10.90
C TYR A 28 9.11 -9.94 11.62
N LEU A 29 10.30 -9.34 11.69
CA LEU A 29 10.50 -8.06 12.38
C LEU A 29 9.62 -6.96 11.76
N ILE A 30 9.68 -6.84 10.43
CA ILE A 30 8.92 -5.82 9.68
C ILE A 30 7.44 -6.18 9.68
N GLY A 31 7.09 -7.46 9.50
CA GLY A 31 5.71 -7.91 9.51
C GLY A 31 5.01 -7.63 10.84
N VAL A 32 5.62 -7.99 11.97
CA VAL A 32 5.06 -7.71 13.30
C VAL A 32 4.94 -6.20 13.54
N LEU A 33 5.96 -5.42 13.17
CA LEU A 33 5.92 -3.96 13.30
C LEU A 33 4.75 -3.35 12.52
N LEU A 34 4.55 -3.78 11.27
CA LEU A 34 3.45 -3.29 10.44
C LEU A 34 2.07 -3.71 10.98
N VAL A 35 1.92 -4.95 11.47
CA VAL A 35 0.66 -5.39 12.10
C VAL A 35 0.35 -4.57 13.35
N VAL A 36 1.34 -4.34 14.21
CA VAL A 36 1.14 -3.52 15.42
C VAL A 36 0.80 -2.08 15.05
N LEU A 37 1.49 -1.51 14.06
CA LEU A 37 1.22 -0.15 13.59
C LEU A 37 -0.18 -0.03 12.98
N GLU A 38 -0.62 -1.02 12.21
CA GLU A 38 -1.96 -1.11 11.65
C GLU A 38 -3.03 -1.11 12.75
N LEU A 39 -2.85 -1.91 13.80
CA LEU A 39 -3.77 -1.95 14.93
C LEU A 39 -3.85 -0.60 15.67
N ILE A 40 -2.69 0.03 15.91
CA ILE A 40 -2.62 1.35 16.56
C ILE A 40 -3.37 2.38 15.71
N ILE A 41 -3.12 2.42 14.41
CA ILE A 41 -3.74 3.41 13.52
C ILE A 41 -5.23 3.14 13.38
N SER A 42 -5.65 1.89 13.19
CA SER A 42 -7.06 1.53 13.07
C SER A 42 -7.87 2.00 14.29
N VAL A 43 -7.32 1.82 15.50
CA VAL A 43 -7.94 2.31 16.74
C VAL A 43 -7.88 3.83 16.84
N LYS A 44 -6.72 4.46 16.61
CA LYS A 44 -6.53 5.91 16.79
C LYS A 44 -7.26 6.75 15.74
N ALA A 45 -7.36 6.27 14.51
CA ALA A 45 -8.07 6.91 13.42
C ALA A 45 -9.59 6.68 13.47
N GLY A 46 -10.08 5.75 14.31
CA GLY A 46 -11.51 5.44 14.38
C GLY A 46 -12.04 4.79 13.10
N ILE A 47 -11.17 4.08 12.35
CA ILE A 47 -11.48 3.57 11.00
C ILE A 47 -12.71 2.68 11.02
N ASN A 48 -12.78 1.71 11.95
CA ASN A 48 -13.90 0.76 12.02
C ASN A 48 -15.25 1.47 12.20
N LEU A 49 -15.30 2.50 13.03
CA LEU A 49 -16.53 3.23 13.31
C LEU A 49 -16.86 4.20 12.17
N SER A 50 -15.85 4.83 11.56
CA SER A 50 -16.02 5.64 10.36
C SER A 50 -16.52 4.81 9.15
N ILE A 51 -16.05 3.56 8.98
CA ILE A 51 -16.58 2.61 7.97
C ILE A 51 -18.05 2.33 8.25
N LEU A 52 -18.41 2.02 9.49
CA LEU A 52 -19.79 1.70 9.84
C LEU A 52 -20.75 2.84 9.52
N TYR A 53 -20.39 4.08 9.87
CA TYR A 53 -21.19 5.26 9.54
C TYR A 53 -21.24 5.53 8.03
N SER A 54 -20.12 5.34 7.32
CA SER A 54 -20.06 5.48 5.87
C SER A 54 -20.97 4.48 5.15
N LEU A 55 -21.02 3.22 5.62
CA LEU A 55 -21.91 2.18 5.08
C LEU A 55 -23.38 2.44 5.37
N ARG A 56 -23.70 3.15 6.46
CA ARG A 56 -25.07 3.59 6.79
C ARG A 56 -25.50 4.87 6.06
N GLY A 57 -24.64 5.43 5.20
CA GLY A 57 -24.89 6.71 4.53
C GLY A 57 -24.81 7.93 5.44
N GLN A 58 -24.32 7.78 6.68
CA GLN A 58 -24.17 8.86 7.65
C GLN A 58 -22.77 9.49 7.55
N PHE A 59 -22.47 10.12 6.41
CA PHE A 59 -21.12 10.60 6.09
C PHE A 59 -20.61 11.71 7.02
N GLN A 60 -21.53 12.52 7.58
CA GLN A 60 -21.18 13.54 8.56
C GLN A 60 -20.63 12.89 9.84
N ASN A 61 -21.39 11.95 10.42
CA ASN A 61 -20.97 11.18 11.60
C ASN A 61 -19.68 10.38 11.34
N ALA A 62 -19.49 9.88 10.12
CA ALA A 62 -18.28 9.17 9.72
C ALA A 62 -17.04 10.08 9.75
N SER A 63 -17.20 11.36 9.44
CA SER A 63 -16.14 12.37 9.47
C SER A 63 -15.87 12.86 10.88
N ASP A 64 -16.92 13.01 11.71
CA ASP A 64 -16.79 13.50 13.09
C ASP A 64 -16.06 12.49 14.01
N VAL A 65 -16.25 11.20 13.76
CA VAL A 65 -15.57 10.13 14.49
C VAL A 65 -14.18 9.82 13.95
N ALA A 66 -13.91 10.13 12.68
CA ALA A 66 -12.63 9.88 12.06
C ALA A 66 -11.58 10.87 12.56
N ASN A 67 -10.49 10.36 13.15
CA ASN A 67 -9.35 11.22 13.45
C ASN A 67 -8.48 11.36 12.19
N PHE A 68 -8.67 12.47 11.48
CA PHE A 68 -7.97 12.78 10.23
C PHE A 68 -6.44 12.70 10.36
N GLN A 69 -5.85 13.11 11.48
CA GLN A 69 -4.40 13.07 11.66
C GLN A 69 -3.85 11.64 11.57
N TRP A 70 -4.52 10.68 12.20
CA TRP A 70 -4.14 9.27 12.13
C TRP A 70 -4.56 8.64 10.80
N MET A 71 -5.70 9.04 10.26
CA MET A 71 -6.24 8.51 9.02
C MET A 71 -5.38 8.85 7.80
N LEU A 72 -4.70 10.00 7.79
CA LEU A 72 -3.78 10.38 6.71
C LEU A 72 -2.53 9.50 6.63
N PHE A 73 -2.13 8.81 7.70
CA PHE A 73 -1.03 7.85 7.65
C PHE A 73 -1.44 6.52 7.00
N TYR A 74 -2.73 6.21 6.98
CA TYR A 74 -3.25 4.92 6.56
C TYR A 74 -2.97 4.61 5.07
N PRO A 75 -3.27 5.50 4.09
CA PRO A 75 -2.97 5.24 2.69
C PRO A 75 -1.48 4.97 2.43
N CYS A 76 -0.60 5.69 3.13
CA CYS A 76 0.84 5.56 3.00
C CYS A 76 1.33 4.19 3.50
N ILE A 77 0.91 3.79 4.70
CA ILE A 77 1.30 2.50 5.30
C ILE A 77 0.72 1.34 4.51
N TYR A 78 -0.52 1.48 4.07
CA TYR A 78 -1.20 0.47 3.26
C TYR A 78 -0.47 0.26 1.93
N ALA A 79 -0.22 1.33 1.16
CA ALA A 79 0.52 1.26 -0.10
C ALA A 79 1.95 0.73 0.09
N TYR A 80 2.65 1.18 1.12
CA TYR A 80 4.00 0.72 1.45
C TYR A 80 4.02 -0.78 1.78
N SER A 81 3.07 -1.25 2.60
CA SER A 81 3.03 -2.65 3.03
C SER A 81 2.85 -3.62 1.86
N ILE A 82 2.05 -3.23 0.85
CA ILE A 82 1.82 -4.03 -0.35
C ILE A 82 3.04 -3.96 -1.28
N TRP A 83 3.55 -2.76 -1.54
CA TRP A 83 4.74 -2.55 -2.37
C TRP A 83 5.94 -3.32 -1.86
N GLN A 84 6.21 -3.22 -0.55
CA GLN A 84 7.35 -3.87 0.08
C GLN A 84 7.19 -5.39 0.04
N ALA A 85 6.02 -5.93 0.39
CA ALA A 85 5.77 -7.37 0.36
C ALA A 85 5.86 -7.94 -1.06
N TYR A 86 5.45 -7.19 -2.08
CA TYR A 86 5.60 -7.60 -3.47
C TYR A 86 7.06 -7.60 -3.92
N ASN A 87 7.77 -6.48 -3.73
CA ASN A 87 9.16 -6.34 -4.18
C ASN A 87 10.09 -7.29 -3.42
N ARG A 88 9.85 -7.52 -2.14
CA ARG A 88 10.64 -8.46 -1.35
C ARG A 88 10.47 -9.91 -1.79
N ALA A 89 9.25 -10.31 -2.14
CA ALA A 89 8.99 -11.63 -2.72
C ALA A 89 9.67 -11.78 -4.09
N MET A 90 9.66 -10.73 -4.91
CA MET A 90 10.38 -10.68 -6.19
C MET A 90 11.89 -10.79 -6.00
N GLU A 91 12.47 -10.03 -5.07
CA GLU A 91 13.91 -10.09 -4.73
C GLU A 91 14.34 -11.49 -4.30
N ILE A 92 13.53 -12.17 -3.48
CA ILE A 92 13.83 -13.53 -3.02
C ILE A 92 13.80 -14.52 -4.20
N ASN A 93 12.81 -14.41 -5.08
CA ASN A 93 12.69 -15.27 -6.26
C ASN A 93 13.81 -14.99 -7.29
N HIS A 94 14.16 -13.73 -7.51
CA HIS A 94 15.26 -13.36 -8.38
C HIS A 94 16.60 -13.81 -7.79
N GLY A 95 16.84 -13.56 -6.50
CA GLY A 95 18.04 -14.02 -5.80
C GLY A 95 18.23 -15.54 -5.85
N LEU A 96 17.13 -16.31 -5.86
CA LEU A 96 17.15 -17.74 -6.12
C LEU A 96 17.65 -18.08 -7.53
N SER A 97 17.05 -17.47 -8.56
CA SER A 97 17.47 -17.68 -9.97
C SER A 97 18.86 -17.11 -10.28
N GLN A 98 19.31 -16.14 -9.50
CA GLN A 98 20.53 -15.39 -9.71
C GLN A 98 21.74 -16.04 -9.03
N ALA A 99 21.54 -16.75 -7.91
CA ALA A 99 22.55 -17.64 -7.36
C ALA A 99 23.00 -18.70 -8.39
N GLU A 100 22.14 -19.05 -9.34
CA GLU A 100 22.47 -19.94 -10.47
C GLU A 100 23.16 -19.21 -11.65
N LYS A 101 23.05 -17.88 -11.78
CA LYS A 101 23.44 -17.13 -12.99
C LYS A 101 24.42 -15.95 -12.80
N GLY A 102 24.79 -15.60 -11.56
CA GLY A 102 25.87 -14.65 -11.26
C GLY A 102 25.64 -13.16 -11.62
N ARG A 103 24.39 -12.69 -11.81
CA ARG A 103 24.10 -11.30 -12.27
C ARG A 103 23.23 -10.50 -11.30
N ILE A 104 23.77 -9.52 -10.55
CA ILE A 104 22.98 -8.72 -9.60
C ILE A 104 22.13 -7.67 -10.31
N PHE A 105 20.80 -7.88 -10.36
CA PHE A 105 19.82 -6.88 -10.77
C PHE A 105 18.77 -6.64 -9.67
N THR A 106 18.88 -5.53 -8.94
CA THR A 106 17.86 -5.05 -8.01
C THR A 106 16.94 -4.07 -8.73
N ASN A 107 15.94 -4.57 -9.46
CA ASN A 107 14.96 -3.72 -10.14
C ASN A 107 13.64 -3.72 -9.37
N THR A 108 13.45 -2.72 -8.51
CA THR A 108 12.17 -2.48 -7.82
C THR A 108 11.09 -2.14 -8.85
N GLN A 109 10.02 -2.91 -8.87
CA GLN A 109 8.91 -2.73 -9.80
C GLN A 109 7.81 -1.86 -9.17
N TYR A 110 7.13 -1.08 -10.02
CA TYR A 110 5.89 -0.34 -9.72
C TYR A 110 5.99 0.80 -8.69
N ASN A 111 7.15 1.43 -8.51
CA ASN A 111 7.32 2.52 -7.54
C ASN A 111 6.32 3.68 -7.77
N GLY A 112 6.06 4.04 -9.03
CA GLY A 112 5.12 5.11 -9.37
C GLY A 112 3.67 4.76 -9.04
N PHE A 113 3.25 3.51 -9.21
CA PHE A 113 1.89 3.08 -8.84
C PHE A 113 1.64 3.24 -7.33
N PHE A 114 2.56 2.77 -6.49
CA PHE A 114 2.34 2.78 -5.04
C PHE A 114 2.55 4.16 -4.42
N VAL A 115 3.51 4.94 -4.91
CA VAL A 115 3.67 6.35 -4.50
C VAL A 115 2.44 7.16 -4.93
N GLY A 116 1.98 6.99 -6.17
CA GLY A 116 0.77 7.63 -6.65
C GLY A 116 -0.47 7.23 -5.83
N SER A 117 -0.58 5.96 -5.44
CA SER A 117 -1.69 5.48 -4.61
C SER A 117 -1.67 6.09 -3.21
N ALA A 118 -0.49 6.20 -2.60
CA ALA A 118 -0.36 6.84 -1.29
C ALA A 118 -0.76 8.33 -1.35
N MET A 119 -0.24 9.07 -2.33
CA MET A 119 -0.53 10.50 -2.50
C MET A 119 -2.00 10.76 -2.88
N GLY A 120 -2.54 9.97 -3.80
CA GLY A 120 -3.94 10.09 -4.18
C GLY A 120 -4.87 9.73 -3.02
N GLY A 121 -4.52 8.71 -2.24
CA GLY A 121 -5.29 8.31 -1.07
C GLY A 121 -5.30 9.39 0.01
N THR A 122 -4.16 10.02 0.32
CA THR A 122 -4.12 11.12 1.28
C THR A 122 -4.90 12.33 0.81
N LEU A 123 -4.78 12.72 -0.46
CA LEU A 123 -5.60 13.79 -1.04
C LEU A 123 -7.10 13.44 -0.99
N GLY A 124 -7.46 12.19 -1.24
CA GLY A 124 -8.83 11.71 -1.11
C GLY A 124 -9.39 11.85 0.31
N VAL A 125 -8.59 11.53 1.32
CA VAL A 125 -8.99 11.71 2.73
C VAL A 125 -9.15 13.20 3.09
N ILE A 126 -8.27 14.07 2.58
CA ILE A 126 -8.34 15.53 2.82
C ILE A 126 -9.57 16.13 2.16
N TYR A 127 -9.77 15.86 0.87
CA TYR A 127 -10.88 16.38 0.08
C TYR A 127 -12.09 15.45 0.14
N SER A 128 -12.51 15.09 1.36
CA SER A 128 -13.69 14.26 1.61
C SER A 128 -14.98 14.96 1.17
N TYR A 129 -15.26 14.97 -0.14
CA TYR A 129 -16.40 15.63 -0.80
C TYR A 129 -17.74 14.95 -0.48
N GLY A 130 -18.19 15.03 0.78
CA GLY A 130 -19.53 14.62 1.21
C GLY A 130 -19.81 13.11 1.27
N ILE A 131 -19.04 12.28 0.57
CA ILE A 131 -19.14 10.80 0.59
C ILE A 131 -18.27 10.15 1.68
N GLY A 132 -17.72 10.96 2.58
CA GLY A 132 -16.91 10.51 3.71
C GLY A 132 -15.45 10.20 3.37
N PRO A 133 -14.57 10.24 4.38
CA PRO A 133 -13.13 10.25 4.14
C PRO A 133 -12.59 8.90 3.65
N ILE A 134 -13.30 7.81 3.91
CA ILE A 134 -12.88 6.45 3.52
C ILE A 134 -13.09 6.22 2.03
N PHE A 135 -14.29 6.49 1.51
CA PHE A 135 -14.59 6.28 0.10
C PHE A 135 -13.77 7.24 -0.79
N CYS A 136 -13.65 8.51 -0.39
CA CYS A 136 -12.76 9.44 -1.09
C CYS A 136 -11.31 8.98 -1.03
N GLY A 137 -10.83 8.47 0.12
CA GLY A 137 -9.47 7.91 0.24
C GLY A 137 -9.23 6.72 -0.70
N ILE A 138 -10.18 5.80 -0.82
CA ILE A 138 -10.06 4.64 -1.74
C ILE A 138 -10.04 5.11 -3.20
N LEU A 139 -10.98 5.97 -3.60
CA LEU A 139 -11.05 6.49 -4.97
C LEU A 139 -9.80 7.31 -5.32
N GLY A 140 -9.36 8.16 -4.40
CA GLY A 140 -8.13 8.92 -4.52
C GLY A 140 -6.92 8.01 -4.68
N GLY A 141 -6.83 6.94 -3.90
CA GLY A 141 -5.73 5.97 -4.01
C GLY A 141 -5.72 5.25 -5.36
N VAL A 142 -6.87 4.78 -5.85
CA VAL A 142 -6.97 4.11 -7.15
C VAL A 142 -6.56 5.05 -8.28
N THR A 143 -7.15 6.24 -8.33
CA THR A 143 -6.84 7.26 -9.36
C THR A 143 -5.39 7.72 -9.32
N GLY A 144 -4.86 7.97 -8.13
CA GLY A 144 -3.47 8.33 -7.91
C GLY A 144 -2.50 7.24 -8.35
N GLY A 145 -2.83 5.96 -8.12
CA GLY A 145 -2.01 4.84 -8.57
C GLY A 145 -1.90 4.73 -10.09
N PHE A 146 -3.02 4.93 -10.80
CA PHE A 146 -3.02 4.97 -12.27
C PHE A 146 -2.22 6.17 -12.80
N LEU A 147 -2.40 7.36 -12.21
CA LEU A 147 -1.68 8.55 -12.61
C LEU A 147 -0.16 8.40 -12.36
N GLY A 148 0.22 7.89 -11.19
CA GLY A 148 1.62 7.62 -10.85
C GLY A 148 2.27 6.60 -11.78
N SER A 149 1.52 5.57 -12.20
CA SER A 149 1.99 4.62 -13.21
C SER A 149 2.19 5.26 -14.59
N ALA A 150 1.28 6.15 -14.99
CA ALA A 150 1.40 6.87 -16.25
C ALA A 150 2.65 7.78 -16.25
N ILE A 151 2.88 8.51 -15.15
CA ILE A 151 4.06 9.35 -14.95
C ILE A 151 5.35 8.51 -15.01
N GLU A 152 5.40 7.37 -14.31
CA GLU A 152 6.57 6.49 -14.33
C GLU A 152 6.90 6.02 -15.75
N ARG A 153 5.88 5.67 -16.55
CA ARG A 153 6.05 5.27 -17.95
C ARG A 153 6.59 6.42 -18.81
N LEU A 154 6.08 7.63 -18.61
CA LEU A 154 6.56 8.83 -19.31
C LEU A 154 8.03 9.12 -18.97
N VAL A 155 8.39 9.09 -17.69
CA VAL A 155 9.77 9.35 -17.23
C VAL A 155 10.74 8.32 -17.80
N LYS A 156 10.40 7.02 -17.72
CA LYS A 156 11.22 5.95 -18.32
C LYS A 156 11.33 6.11 -19.85
N GLY A 157 10.25 6.53 -20.51
CA GLY A 157 10.23 6.79 -21.95
C GLY A 157 11.09 7.98 -22.38
N ILE A 158 11.36 8.94 -21.50
CA ILE A 158 12.24 10.09 -21.77
C ILE A 158 13.71 9.73 -21.49
N PHE A 159 13.98 9.09 -20.35
CA PHE A 159 15.36 8.84 -19.89
C PHE A 159 16.02 7.57 -20.43
N CYS A 160 15.26 6.53 -20.79
CA CYS A 160 15.83 5.28 -21.33
C CYS A 160 15.84 5.23 -22.87
N LYS A 161 15.52 6.35 -23.54
CA LYS A 161 15.48 6.44 -25.01
C LYS A 161 16.73 7.09 -25.62
N GLY A 162 17.75 7.39 -24.81
CA GLY A 162 19.11 7.77 -25.23
C GLY A 162 20.09 6.67 -24.86
#